data_AF-A0A1G2YZ33-F1
#
_entry.id   AF-A0A1G2YZ33-F1
#
_cell.length_a   1.000
_cell.length_b   1.000
_cell.length_c   1.000
_cell.angle_alpha   90.00
_cell.angle_beta   90.00
_cell.angle_gamma   90.00
#
_symmetry.space_group_name_H-M   'P 1'
#
loop_
_entity.id
_entity.type
_entity.pdbx_description
1 polymer ?
#
loop_
_entity_poly.entity_id
_entity_poly.type
_entity_poly.pdbx_seq_one_letter_code
_entity_poly.pdbx_strand_id
1 'polypeptide(L)'
;MKSHSESFSAWSSLLSVFSFPLIVIGLVVGYNEIADLATSPDPELTFVHPSSVAYKVMNRSAKTAEDVLVSFGIFDIDSTSQQPLPLASVNYDYVNKHSETGPFRLLGDFGQVQHRYLGIVYIGCRGGERLRTYWIYVTHGNGDESFFAERGKKDVFEVDIAKAAKDPVYLQTLIPKNRRKPIGP
;
A
#
# COMPACT_ATOMS: atom_id res chain seq x y z
N MET A 1 -70.83 0.55 20.36
CA MET A 1 -69.66 1.11 19.64
C MET A 1 -68.45 1.16 20.57
N LYS A 2 -67.75 0.05 20.80
CA LYS A 2 -66.46 0.02 21.55
C LYS A 2 -65.43 -0.97 20.98
N SER A 3 -65.82 -1.79 19.99
CA SER A 3 -64.98 -2.84 19.42
C SER A 3 -64.04 -2.36 18.30
N HIS A 4 -64.25 -1.18 17.73
CA HIS A 4 -63.45 -0.71 16.59
C HIS A 4 -62.16 0.02 17.01
N SER A 5 -62.07 0.60 18.21
CA SER A 5 -60.86 1.35 18.61
C SER A 5 -59.68 0.45 18.97
N GLU A 6 -59.94 -0.74 19.53
CA GLU A 6 -58.89 -1.67 19.97
C GLU A 6 -58.24 -2.41 18.79
N SER A 7 -59.00 -2.71 17.73
CA SER A 7 -58.41 -3.28 16.51
C SER A 7 -57.49 -2.26 15.83
N PHE A 8 -57.89 -0.98 15.72
CA PHE A 8 -57.03 0.02 15.09
C PHE A 8 -55.73 0.29 15.88
N SER A 9 -55.74 0.19 17.22
CA SER A 9 -54.52 0.37 18.03
C SER A 9 -53.58 -0.85 18.03
N ALA A 10 -54.13 -2.06 17.91
CA ALA A 10 -53.33 -3.29 17.79
C ALA A 10 -52.66 -3.41 16.41
N TRP A 11 -53.32 -2.91 15.36
CA TRP A 11 -52.74 -2.88 14.01
C TRP A 11 -51.67 -1.79 13.88
N SER A 12 -51.83 -0.63 14.52
CA SER A 12 -50.81 0.42 14.53
C SER A 12 -49.57 0.05 15.36
N SER A 13 -49.73 -0.75 16.43
CA SER A 13 -48.60 -1.28 17.21
C SER A 13 -47.86 -2.41 16.48
N LEU A 14 -48.56 -3.29 15.77
CA LEU A 14 -47.92 -4.29 14.90
C LEU A 14 -47.17 -3.61 13.74
N LEU A 15 -47.78 -2.61 13.09
CA LEU A 15 -47.12 -1.83 12.05
C LEU A 15 -45.87 -1.12 12.58
N SER A 16 -45.88 -0.53 13.77
CA SER A 16 -44.69 0.12 14.34
C SER A 16 -43.61 -0.89 14.77
N VAL A 17 -43.99 -2.06 15.30
CA VAL A 17 -43.07 -3.14 15.68
C VAL A 17 -42.33 -3.72 14.48
N PHE A 18 -42.95 -3.77 13.29
CA PHE A 18 -42.28 -4.26 12.07
C PHE A 18 -41.63 -3.16 11.23
N SER A 19 -42.24 -1.97 11.14
CA SER A 19 -41.70 -0.86 10.35
C SER A 19 -40.48 -0.22 10.99
N PHE A 20 -40.43 -0.08 12.32
CA PHE A 20 -39.29 0.55 12.98
C PHE A 20 -37.99 -0.25 12.80
N PRO A 21 -37.95 -1.59 13.02
CA PRO A 21 -36.77 -2.39 12.69
C PRO A 21 -36.39 -2.32 11.22
N LEU A 22 -37.35 -2.33 10.29
CA LEU A 22 -37.06 -2.23 8.86
C LEU A 22 -36.46 -0.88 8.47
N ILE A 23 -36.97 0.23 9.04
CA ILE A 23 -36.41 1.57 8.85
C ILE A 23 -34.98 1.62 9.41
N VAL A 24 -34.76 1.08 10.61
CA VAL A 24 -33.42 1.01 11.22
C VAL A 24 -32.46 0.18 10.37
N ILE A 25 -32.88 -0.99 9.89
CA ILE A 25 -32.08 -1.82 8.98
C ILE A 25 -31.75 -1.05 7.69
N GLY A 26 -32.74 -0.40 7.08
CA GLY A 26 -32.56 0.40 5.86
C GLY A 26 -31.58 1.55 6.06
N LEU A 27 -31.67 2.27 7.19
CA LEU A 27 -30.73 3.33 7.55
C LEU A 27 -29.32 2.80 7.79
N VAL A 28 -29.18 1.64 8.44
CA VAL A 28 -27.88 1.00 8.67
C VAL A 28 -27.24 0.55 7.36
N VAL A 29 -28.02 -0.08 6.46
CA VAL A 29 -27.54 -0.48 5.13
C VAL A 29 -27.14 0.75 4.31
N GLY A 30 -28.00 1.76 4.24
CA GLY A 30 -27.70 3.00 3.51
C GLY A 30 -26.48 3.75 4.08
N TYR A 31 -26.32 3.77 5.41
CA TYR A 31 -25.11 4.33 6.04
C TYR A 31 -23.85 3.57 5.64
N ASN A 32 -23.89 2.23 5.65
CA ASN A 32 -22.74 1.40 5.27
C ASN A 32 -22.39 1.58 3.77
N GLU A 33 -23.38 1.67 2.88
CA GLU A 33 -23.13 1.94 1.46
C GLU A 33 -22.47 3.30 1.22
N ILE A 34 -22.94 4.35 1.91
CA ILE A 34 -22.34 5.69 1.83
C ILE A 34 -20.91 5.68 2.41
N ALA A 35 -20.68 4.97 3.51
CA ALA A 35 -19.36 4.82 4.11
C ALA A 35 -18.39 4.08 3.20
N ASP A 36 -18.84 3.02 2.50
CA ASP A 36 -18.05 2.28 1.53
C ASP A 36 -17.74 3.12 0.27
N LEU A 37 -18.67 3.98 -0.16
CA LEU A 37 -18.44 4.93 -1.24
C LEU A 37 -17.40 6.00 -0.87
N ALA A 38 -17.46 6.50 0.37
CA ALA A 38 -16.54 7.51 0.89
C ALA A 38 -15.15 6.97 1.22
N THR A 39 -15.00 5.65 1.31
CA THR A 39 -13.71 5.01 1.57
C THR A 39 -12.95 4.86 0.26
N SER A 40 -11.66 5.20 0.27
CA SER A 40 -10.74 5.02 -0.86
C SER A 40 -9.84 3.81 -0.62
N PRO A 41 -9.50 3.01 -1.65
CA PRO A 41 -8.51 1.94 -1.49
C PRO A 41 -7.14 2.52 -1.12
N ASP A 42 -6.38 1.78 -0.31
CA ASP A 42 -5.07 2.22 0.20
C ASP A 42 -4.05 1.08 0.12
N PRO A 43 -3.58 0.74 -1.09
CA PRO A 43 -2.58 -0.29 -1.28
C PRO A 43 -1.21 0.20 -0.77
N GLU A 44 -0.49 -0.67 -0.07
CA GLU A 44 0.80 -0.43 0.56
C GLU A 44 1.79 -1.54 0.17
N LEU A 45 3.08 -1.20 0.14
CA LEU A 45 4.16 -2.18 0.05
C LEU A 45 4.81 -2.40 1.42
N THR A 46 5.06 -3.67 1.74
CA THR A 46 5.94 -4.06 2.84
C THR A 46 7.12 -4.82 2.28
N PHE A 47 8.34 -4.40 2.61
CA PHE A 47 9.56 -5.09 2.19
C PHE A 47 9.98 -6.09 3.25
N VAL A 48 10.31 -7.30 2.80
CA VAL A 48 10.68 -8.46 3.64
C VAL A 48 11.90 -9.18 3.06
N HIS A 49 12.46 -10.13 3.82
CA HIS A 49 13.63 -10.92 3.44
C HIS A 49 14.83 -10.05 3.04
N PRO A 50 15.57 -9.47 3.99
CA PRO A 50 16.53 -8.40 3.71
C PRO A 50 17.73 -8.84 2.87
N SER A 51 18.03 -10.14 2.79
CA SER A 51 19.09 -10.70 1.96
C SER A 51 18.67 -10.89 0.49
N SER A 52 17.47 -11.41 0.21
CA SER A 52 16.98 -11.62 -1.17
C SER A 52 16.13 -10.47 -1.70
N VAL A 53 15.71 -9.57 -0.79
CA VAL A 53 14.85 -8.42 -0.99
C VAL A 53 13.57 -8.78 -1.71
N ALA A 54 12.54 -9.05 -0.91
CA ALA A 54 11.20 -9.31 -1.41
C ALA A 54 10.22 -8.25 -0.94
N TYR A 55 9.08 -8.17 -1.61
CA TYR A 55 8.00 -7.27 -1.21
C TYR A 55 6.66 -8.00 -1.18
N LYS A 56 5.78 -7.51 -0.34
CA LYS A 56 4.38 -7.90 -0.23
C LYS A 56 3.51 -6.71 -0.55
N VAL A 57 2.41 -6.97 -1.23
CA VAL A 57 1.37 -5.98 -1.50
C VAL A 57 0.24 -6.20 -0.52
N MET A 58 -0.16 -5.15 0.19
CA MET A 58 -1.24 -5.19 1.17
C MET A 58 -2.24 -4.07 0.88
N ASN A 59 -3.51 -4.27 1.21
CA ASN A 59 -4.48 -3.18 1.20
C ASN A 59 -4.92 -2.85 2.63
N ARG A 60 -4.60 -1.64 3.09
CA ARG A 60 -4.94 -1.19 4.44
C ARG A 60 -6.39 -0.77 4.57
N SER A 61 -7.03 -0.43 3.46
CA SER A 61 -8.39 0.03 3.40
C SER A 61 -9.39 -1.13 3.50
N ALA A 62 -10.59 -0.82 3.97
CA ALA A 62 -11.73 -1.74 3.95
C ALA A 62 -12.30 -1.93 2.53
N LYS A 63 -11.91 -1.08 1.57
CA LYS A 63 -12.32 -1.14 0.17
C LYS A 63 -11.28 -1.86 -0.68
N THR A 64 -11.73 -2.80 -1.51
CA THR A 64 -10.88 -3.51 -2.48
C THR A 64 -10.17 -2.50 -3.40
N ALA A 65 -8.87 -2.70 -3.60
CA ALA A 65 -8.07 -1.92 -4.54
C ALA A 65 -8.09 -2.63 -5.91
N GLU A 66 -8.51 -1.93 -6.96
CA GLU A 66 -8.58 -2.46 -8.32
C GLU A 66 -7.47 -1.85 -9.18
N ASP A 67 -7.03 -2.59 -10.20
CA ASP A 67 -5.98 -2.15 -11.14
C ASP A 67 -4.71 -1.66 -10.39
N VAL A 68 -4.24 -2.47 -9.43
CA VAL A 68 -3.08 -2.10 -8.62
C VAL A 68 -1.82 -2.24 -9.46
N LEU A 69 -1.08 -1.14 -9.63
CA LEU A 69 0.18 -1.08 -10.35
C LEU A 69 1.32 -0.90 -9.34
N VAL A 70 2.31 -1.79 -9.42
CA VAL A 70 3.60 -1.65 -8.74
C VAL A 70 4.68 -1.46 -9.80
N SER A 71 5.52 -0.45 -9.61
CA SER A 71 6.57 -0.11 -10.56
C SER A 71 7.85 0.30 -9.87
N PHE A 72 8.95 0.16 -10.59
CA PHE A 72 10.29 0.17 -10.03
C PHE A 72 11.20 1.12 -10.80
N GLY A 73 11.95 1.93 -10.06
CA GLY A 73 13.07 2.72 -10.55
C GLY A 73 14.27 2.44 -9.66
N ILE A 74 14.84 1.25 -9.79
CA ILE A 74 15.95 0.74 -8.96
C ILE A 74 17.24 0.80 -9.75
N PHE A 75 18.32 1.25 -9.11
CA PHE A 75 19.64 1.33 -9.69
C PHE A 75 20.59 0.42 -8.93
N ASP A 76 21.42 -0.31 -9.66
CA ASP A 76 22.64 -0.89 -9.10
C ASP A 76 23.67 0.24 -8.95
N ILE A 77 23.95 0.64 -7.71
CA ILE A 77 24.81 1.80 -7.45
C ILE A 77 26.29 1.42 -7.42
N ASP A 78 26.61 0.12 -7.46
CA ASP A 78 27.96 -0.40 -7.59
C ASP A 78 28.32 -0.67 -9.06
N SER A 79 27.32 -0.76 -9.94
CA SER A 79 27.51 -0.86 -11.40
C SER A 79 28.10 0.42 -12.00
N THR A 80 28.99 0.24 -12.98
CA THR A 80 29.58 1.33 -13.76
C THR A 80 28.60 2.00 -14.71
N SER A 81 27.54 1.30 -15.12
CA SER A 81 26.55 1.80 -16.10
C SER A 81 25.61 2.85 -15.51
N GLN A 82 25.33 2.76 -14.20
CA GLN A 82 24.35 3.58 -13.47
C GLN A 82 22.97 3.68 -14.15
N GLN A 83 22.64 2.72 -15.02
CA GLN A 83 21.32 2.63 -15.64
C GLN A 83 20.34 1.97 -14.66
N PRO A 84 19.04 2.32 -14.73
CA PRO A 84 18.05 1.64 -13.93
C PRO A 84 17.98 0.16 -14.35
N LEU A 85 17.78 -0.72 -13.38
CA LEU A 85 17.50 -2.12 -13.64
C LEU A 85 16.21 -2.23 -14.47
N PRO A 86 16.19 -3.10 -15.50
CA PRO A 86 15.03 -3.27 -16.37
C PRO A 86 13.96 -4.14 -15.70
N LEU A 87 13.48 -3.70 -14.54
CA LEU A 87 12.43 -4.36 -13.76
C LEU A 87 11.07 -4.05 -14.38
N ALA A 88 10.32 -5.09 -14.73
CA ALA A 88 8.98 -4.93 -15.24
C ALA A 88 8.02 -4.47 -14.13
N SER A 89 7.13 -3.54 -14.47
CA SER A 89 5.99 -3.23 -13.61
C SER A 89 5.08 -4.44 -13.45
N VAL A 90 4.46 -4.56 -12.28
CA VAL A 90 3.54 -5.65 -11.95
C VAL A 90 2.15 -5.08 -11.74
N ASN A 91 1.17 -5.68 -12.40
CA ASN A 91 -0.24 -5.33 -12.26
C ASN A 91 -0.97 -6.42 -11.48
N TYR A 92 -1.90 -6.02 -10.64
CA TYR A 92 -2.85 -6.90 -9.97
C TYR A 92 -4.26 -6.40 -10.27
N ASP A 93 -5.12 -7.29 -10.74
CA ASP A 93 -6.51 -6.96 -11.03
C ASP A 93 -7.23 -6.44 -9.78
N TYR A 94 -6.99 -7.11 -8.64
CA TYR A 94 -7.52 -6.71 -7.35
C TYR A 94 -6.61 -7.09 -6.18
N VAL A 95 -6.64 -6.26 -5.14
CA VAL A 95 -6.11 -6.56 -3.80
C VAL A 95 -7.22 -6.35 -2.79
N ASN A 96 -7.72 -7.46 -2.25
CA ASN A 96 -8.86 -7.48 -1.34
C ASN A 96 -8.56 -6.73 -0.04
N LYS A 97 -9.62 -6.27 0.62
CA LYS A 97 -9.55 -5.64 1.94
C LYS A 97 -8.75 -6.50 2.92
N HIS A 98 -7.78 -5.88 3.60
CA HIS A 98 -6.93 -6.54 4.60
C HIS A 98 -6.21 -7.81 4.11
N SER A 99 -6.12 -8.00 2.79
CA SER A 99 -5.38 -9.12 2.21
C SER A 99 -3.93 -8.73 1.95
N GLU A 100 -3.08 -9.75 1.90
CA GLU A 100 -1.67 -9.64 1.55
C GLU A 100 -1.37 -10.61 0.41
N THR A 101 -0.63 -10.13 -0.59
CA THR A 101 -0.15 -10.92 -1.72
C THR A 101 1.37 -10.87 -1.79
N GLY A 102 2.02 -12.02 -2.01
CA GLY A 102 3.47 -12.17 -2.08
C GLY A 102 3.99 -13.20 -1.07
N PRO A 103 5.31 -13.22 -0.76
CA PRO A 103 6.33 -12.26 -1.19
C PRO A 103 6.79 -12.43 -2.65
N PHE A 104 7.11 -11.32 -3.32
CA PHE A 104 7.66 -11.27 -4.67
C PHE A 104 9.12 -10.81 -4.63
N ARG A 105 9.99 -11.44 -5.42
CA ARG A 105 11.41 -11.06 -5.49
C ARG A 105 11.54 -9.72 -6.22
N LEU A 106 12.09 -8.71 -5.54
CA LEU A 106 12.23 -7.36 -6.12
C LEU A 106 13.23 -7.32 -7.27
N LEU A 107 14.41 -7.91 -7.07
CA LEU A 107 15.52 -7.82 -8.02
C LEU A 107 15.46 -8.89 -9.12
N GLY A 108 14.57 -9.89 -8.99
CA GLY A 108 14.48 -11.02 -9.92
C GLY A 108 15.85 -11.67 -10.16
N ASP A 109 16.21 -11.79 -11.44
CA ASP A 109 17.50 -12.32 -11.90
C ASP A 109 18.56 -11.22 -12.15
N PHE A 110 18.20 -9.95 -11.94
CA PHE A 110 19.11 -8.81 -12.16
C PHE A 110 20.00 -8.50 -10.95
N GLY A 111 19.66 -9.04 -9.78
CA GLY A 111 20.40 -8.82 -8.54
C GLY A 111 21.72 -9.60 -8.52
N GLN A 112 22.83 -8.88 -8.36
CA GLN A 112 24.17 -9.40 -8.11
C GLN A 112 24.43 -9.44 -6.61
N VAL A 113 25.00 -10.53 -6.11
CA VAL A 113 25.28 -10.70 -4.67
C VAL A 113 26.35 -9.68 -4.25
N GLN A 114 26.22 -9.14 -3.03
CA GLN A 114 27.03 -8.07 -2.43
C GLN A 114 26.91 -6.69 -3.07
N HIS A 115 26.14 -6.54 -4.14
CA HIS A 115 25.85 -5.23 -4.72
C HIS A 115 24.80 -4.48 -3.92
N ARG A 116 24.95 -3.16 -3.91
CA ARG A 116 24.02 -2.21 -3.31
C ARG A 116 23.05 -1.71 -4.37
N TYR A 117 21.79 -1.61 -3.98
CA TYR A 117 20.71 -1.12 -4.82
C TYR A 117 20.02 0.04 -4.12
N LEU A 118 19.78 1.11 -4.85
CA LEU A 118 19.04 2.27 -4.40
C LEU A 118 17.98 2.60 -5.43
N GLY A 119 16.79 2.96 -4.96
CA GLY A 119 15.82 3.53 -5.87
C GLY A 119 14.46 3.79 -5.27
N ILE A 120 13.50 3.91 -6.17
CA ILE A 120 12.13 4.23 -5.87
C ILE A 120 11.24 3.06 -6.28
N VAL A 121 10.31 2.70 -5.40
CA VAL A 121 9.19 1.80 -5.73
C VAL A 121 7.90 2.57 -5.49
N TYR A 122 6.97 2.52 -6.43
CA TYR A 122 5.67 3.12 -6.24
C TYR A 122 4.56 2.10 -6.43
N ILE A 123 3.48 2.30 -5.66
CA ILE A 123 2.26 1.52 -5.73
C ILE A 123 1.07 2.47 -5.82
N GLY A 124 0.19 2.20 -6.76
CA GLY A 124 -1.05 2.94 -6.98
C GLY A 124 -2.15 2.00 -7.43
N CYS A 125 -3.38 2.50 -7.42
CA CYS A 125 -4.55 1.77 -7.88
C CYS A 125 -5.59 2.72 -8.45
N ARG A 126 -6.55 2.18 -9.19
CA ARG A 126 -7.69 2.95 -9.67
C ARG A 126 -8.58 3.37 -8.51
N GLY A 127 -8.97 4.64 -8.49
CA GLY A 127 -9.79 5.21 -7.42
C GLY A 127 -9.07 5.40 -6.09
N GLY A 128 -7.78 5.10 -6.01
CA GLY A 128 -6.94 5.47 -4.86
C GLY A 128 -6.62 6.95 -4.86
N GLU A 129 -6.69 7.59 -3.68
CA GLU A 129 -6.39 9.01 -3.54
C GLU A 129 -4.89 9.33 -3.57
N ARG A 130 -4.05 8.32 -3.37
CA ARG A 130 -2.61 8.50 -3.15
C ARG A 130 -1.82 7.45 -3.90
N LEU A 131 -0.85 7.92 -4.68
CA LEU A 131 0.27 7.12 -5.13
C LEU A 131 1.27 7.02 -3.97
N ARG A 132 1.43 5.83 -3.39
CA ARG A 132 2.46 5.63 -2.37
C ARG A 132 3.79 5.41 -3.06
N THR A 133 4.83 6.02 -2.53
CA THR A 133 6.16 5.93 -3.09
C THR A 133 7.16 5.68 -1.97
N TYR A 134 8.08 4.75 -2.19
CA TYR A 134 9.05 4.30 -1.22
C TYR A 134 10.44 4.48 -1.77
N TRP A 135 11.31 5.06 -0.96
CA TRP A 135 12.74 4.85 -1.10
C TRP A 135 13.09 3.46 -0.61
N ILE A 136 13.96 2.79 -1.34
CA ILE A 136 14.54 1.52 -0.92
C ILE A 136 16.06 1.56 -1.12
N TYR A 137 16.79 1.10 -0.11
CA TYR A 137 18.22 0.85 -0.16
C TYR A 137 18.48 -0.56 0.36
N VAL A 138 19.17 -1.39 -0.41
CA VAL A 138 19.43 -2.78 -0.04
C VAL A 138 20.80 -3.24 -0.47
N THR A 139 21.37 -4.16 0.30
CA THR A 139 22.56 -4.91 -0.12
C THR A 139 22.14 -6.34 -0.42
N HIS A 140 22.25 -6.79 -1.67
CA HIS A 140 21.78 -8.12 -2.04
C HIS A 140 22.71 -9.19 -1.43
N GLY A 141 22.13 -10.19 -0.78
CA GLY A 141 22.86 -11.21 0.00
C GLY A 141 23.28 -10.76 1.41
N ASN A 142 23.10 -9.50 1.80
CA ASN A 142 23.40 -9.00 3.15
C ASN A 142 22.29 -8.05 3.66
N GLY A 143 21.58 -8.48 4.70
CA GLY A 143 20.43 -7.75 5.21
C GLY A 143 20.73 -6.61 6.19
N ASP A 144 21.95 -6.51 6.72
CA ASP A 144 22.23 -5.72 7.94
C ASP A 144 22.08 -4.20 7.75
N GLU A 145 22.09 -3.73 6.50
CA GLU A 145 21.96 -2.31 6.16
C GLU A 145 20.77 -2.00 5.24
N SER A 146 19.92 -2.99 4.99
CA SER A 146 18.78 -2.88 4.09
C SER A 146 17.61 -2.15 4.76
N PHE A 147 17.14 -1.07 4.15
CA PHE A 147 16.04 -0.26 4.67
C PHE A 147 15.14 0.29 3.57
N PHE A 148 13.94 0.69 3.97
CA PHE A 148 13.04 1.45 3.13
C PHE A 148 12.45 2.63 3.90
N ALA A 149 11.92 3.61 3.18
CA ALA A 149 11.20 4.74 3.78
C ALA A 149 10.11 5.20 2.84
N GLU A 150 8.90 5.43 3.34
CA GLU A 150 7.87 6.09 2.55
C GLU A 150 8.29 7.54 2.29
N ARG A 151 8.14 7.97 1.03
CA ARG A 151 8.50 9.29 0.56
C ARG A 151 7.51 10.34 1.09
N GLY A 152 8.04 11.44 1.61
CA GLY A 152 7.27 12.60 2.00
C GLY A 152 7.09 13.58 0.84
N LYS A 153 6.14 14.50 0.98
CA LYS A 153 5.88 15.55 -0.03
C LYS A 153 7.08 16.49 -0.28
N LYS A 154 8.02 16.56 0.66
CA LYS A 154 9.21 17.44 0.60
C LYS A 154 10.44 16.74 0.02
N ASP A 155 10.37 15.45 -0.26
CA ASP A 155 11.51 14.70 -0.77
C ASP A 155 11.68 14.99 -2.27
N VAL A 156 12.93 15.13 -2.71
CA VAL A 156 13.27 15.34 -4.12
C VAL A 156 13.08 14.06 -4.93
N PHE A 157 12.68 14.18 -6.20
CA PHE A 157 12.60 13.03 -7.13
C PHE A 157 13.91 12.78 -7.85
N GLU A 158 14.66 13.84 -8.15
CA GLU A 158 15.95 13.77 -8.82
C GLU A 158 17.02 13.34 -7.82
N VAL A 159 17.62 12.19 -8.07
CA VAL A 159 18.70 11.63 -7.26
C VAL A 159 19.95 11.48 -8.10
N ASP A 160 21.04 12.00 -7.57
CA ASP A 160 22.36 11.73 -8.12
C ASP A 160 22.82 10.35 -7.62
N ILE A 161 22.57 9.33 -8.46
CA ILE A 161 22.91 7.94 -8.18
C ILE A 161 24.44 7.77 -7.98
N ALA A 162 25.24 8.48 -8.77
CA ALA A 162 26.70 8.43 -8.66
C ALA A 162 27.19 8.98 -7.32
N LYS A 163 26.59 10.07 -6.86
CA LYS A 163 26.87 10.64 -5.55
C LYS A 163 26.37 9.71 -4.44
N ALA A 164 25.17 9.15 -4.56
CA ALA A 164 24.65 8.20 -3.58
C ALA A 164 25.52 6.94 -3.40
N ALA A 165 26.18 6.48 -4.47
CA ALA A 165 27.11 5.35 -4.42
C ALA A 165 28.35 5.62 -3.56
N LYS A 166 28.82 6.88 -3.52
CA LYS A 166 30.13 7.27 -2.97
C LYS A 166 30.04 8.09 -1.69
N ASP A 167 28.93 8.81 -1.47
CA ASP A 167 28.76 9.76 -0.38
C ASP A 167 27.67 9.27 0.60
N PRO A 168 28.07 8.67 1.74
CA PRO A 168 27.11 8.21 2.75
C PRO A 168 26.36 9.36 3.44
N VAL A 169 26.88 10.60 3.40
CA VAL A 169 26.20 11.79 3.91
C VAL A 169 25.08 12.20 2.97
N TYR A 170 25.30 12.11 1.66
CA TYR A 170 24.24 12.35 0.67
C TYR A 170 23.07 11.36 0.85
N LEU A 171 23.35 10.06 1.03
CA LEU A 171 22.30 9.07 1.29
C LEU A 171 21.52 9.36 2.59
N GLN A 172 22.20 9.84 3.63
CA GLN A 172 21.55 10.27 4.88
C GLN A 172 20.73 11.55 4.73
N THR A 173 21.11 12.42 3.80
CA THR A 173 20.35 13.63 3.48
C THR A 173 19.10 13.29 2.66
N LEU A 174 19.23 12.38 1.69
CA LEU A 174 18.12 11.89 0.87
C LEU A 174 17.10 11.11 1.71
N ILE A 175 17.58 10.21 2.56
CA ILE A 175 16.75 9.35 3.40
C ILE A 175 17.29 9.39 4.83
N PRO A 176 16.81 10.35 5.66
CA PRO A 176 17.24 10.50 7.05
C PRO A 176 17.05 9.23 7.88
N LYS A 177 18.02 8.92 8.75
CA LYS A 177 18.02 7.67 9.55
C LYS A 177 16.74 7.45 10.37
N ASN A 178 16.17 8.51 10.93
CA ASN A 178 14.94 8.44 11.73
C ASN A 178 13.68 8.08 10.91
N ARG A 179 13.74 8.12 9.57
CA ARG A 179 12.65 7.72 8.68
C ARG A 179 12.82 6.31 8.11
N ARG A 180 14.00 5.71 8.29
CA ARG A 180 14.33 4.40 7.75
C ARG A 180 13.63 3.32 8.56
N LYS A 181 12.90 2.46 7.86
CA LYS A 181 12.36 1.22 8.40
C LYS A 181 13.29 0.09 7.96
N PRO A 182 13.77 -0.76 8.88
CA PRO A 182 14.55 -1.93 8.50
C PRO A 182 13.68 -2.88 7.67
N ILE A 183 14.29 -3.58 6.72
CA ILE A 183 13.62 -4.68 6.02
C ILE A 183 13.63 -5.90 6.95
N GLY A 184 12.44 -6.33 7.37
CA GLY A 184 12.28 -7.45 8.31
C GLY A 184 12.47 -8.80 7.63
N PRO A 185 12.77 -9.87 8.40
CA PRO A 185 12.76 -11.24 7.89
C PRO A 185 11.41 -11.63 7.29
#